data_AF-A0A9D6RZ23-F1
#
_entry.id   AF-A0A9D6RZ23-F1
#
_cell.length_a   1.000
_cell.length_b   1.000
_cell.length_c   1.000
_cell.angle_alpha   90.00
_cell.angle_beta   90.00
_cell.angle_gamma   90.00
#
_symmetry.space_group_name_H-M   'P 1'
#
loop_
_entity.id
_entity.type
_entity.pdbx_description
1 polymer ?
#
loop_
_entity_poly.entity_id
_entity_poly.type
_entity_poly.pdbx_seq_one_letter_code
_entity_poly.pdbx_strand_id
1 'polypeptide(L)'
;MAIPSPVLASPPVGAPAVTSPEPSLFSWLVAHPWRYRGVITGVLLAYCLLGLGGSIGGYDEAFYTTAAQEMLARRSFWTLYFAGEPRYYKPPLTMWAIMASYTLLGESDWAARLPGALLAGVAALLVLALAWELYHDPQINLLALLLLLFPLTTVALTHMVQTDIYLYVGLAAGVYAWFRARTNWRWYALFALGLGWGLLSKSAAGLALPVWALLLALVRQEWRRLGWVVAASGVGLLLIVPYLLVNLANDRQGFVQEAVLHEVVQRVLGGYGPAPTTLLGHLLFYPAVLLVGSLPWTPLLVIPLLQAFRSLFRREAVGEQALGWWLVLPLVTYTLIQGKLPAYIFPVTLSVVLLSVPHIRRCPGQRLLAVTAGLVLGLGLVAAGVIAPLVRFAQEPQFLWPGLVLGLGYLVLGVGALRQLRAGRLLACRDGLLVGVAVVGLVTLATNPFNYNPDFVAFSQLALPDLPVLALESTRPGTAAGTWLLVEHYLHRIPLLPGEVWVGSYLARLPELPPHVLAVDRFTLQEISPRLRYQLLAQGRKWRLLQVEGPAS
;
A
#
# COMPACT_ATOMS: atom_id res chain seq x y z
N MET A 1 -33.54 -62.35 25.67
CA MET A 1 -32.53 -61.41 26.21
C MET A 1 -32.84 -60.03 25.67
N ALA A 2 -33.48 -59.19 26.47
CA ALA A 2 -33.79 -57.80 26.13
C ALA A 2 -32.73 -56.90 26.79
N ILE A 3 -32.12 -56.02 26.00
CA ILE A 3 -31.10 -55.05 26.45
C ILE A 3 -31.83 -53.92 27.21
N PRO A 4 -31.42 -53.55 28.44
CA PRO A 4 -32.08 -52.47 29.16
C PRO A 4 -31.70 -51.10 28.58
N SER A 5 -32.71 -50.25 28.41
CA SER A 5 -32.58 -48.84 27.99
C SER A 5 -31.87 -48.01 29.07
N PRO A 6 -30.99 -47.05 28.71
CA PRO A 6 -30.34 -46.20 29.69
C PRO A 6 -31.34 -45.17 30.23
N VAL A 7 -31.55 -45.20 31.55
CA VAL A 7 -32.29 -44.17 32.29
C VAL A 7 -31.50 -42.86 32.19
N LEU A 8 -32.09 -41.86 31.53
CA LEU A 8 -31.59 -40.48 31.54
C LEU A 8 -31.72 -39.92 32.95
N ALA A 9 -30.58 -39.77 33.64
CA ALA A 9 -30.52 -39.05 34.89
C ALA A 9 -30.94 -37.59 34.67
N SER A 10 -31.96 -37.15 35.40
CA SER A 10 -32.35 -35.74 35.49
C SER A 10 -31.18 -34.89 36.01
N PRO A 11 -30.94 -33.70 35.45
CA PRO A 11 -29.82 -32.85 35.87
C PRO A 11 -30.01 -32.40 37.33
N PRO A 12 -28.92 -32.21 38.09
CA PRO A 12 -29.02 -31.75 39.47
C PRO A 12 -29.64 -30.34 39.54
N VAL A 13 -30.68 -30.22 40.38
CA VAL A 13 -31.31 -28.95 40.73
C VAL A 13 -30.27 -28.11 41.47
N GLY A 14 -29.79 -27.03 40.85
CA GLY A 14 -28.80 -26.12 41.43
C GLY A 14 -27.61 -25.76 40.55
N ALA A 15 -27.52 -26.25 39.30
CA ALA A 15 -26.56 -25.69 38.36
C ALA A 15 -26.92 -24.21 38.07
N PRO A 16 -25.98 -23.26 38.17
CA PRO A 16 -26.25 -21.88 37.76
C PRO A 16 -26.78 -21.93 36.32
N ALA A 17 -27.91 -21.26 36.08
CA ALA A 17 -28.43 -21.10 34.74
C ALA A 17 -27.27 -20.68 33.84
N VAL A 18 -26.92 -21.52 32.87
CA VAL A 18 -25.95 -21.16 31.83
C VAL A 18 -26.60 -19.98 31.13
N THR A 19 -26.22 -18.77 31.55
CA THR A 19 -26.65 -17.55 30.89
C THR A 19 -26.25 -17.74 29.45
N SER A 20 -27.26 -17.77 28.57
CA SER A 20 -27.03 -17.82 27.13
C SER A 20 -25.96 -16.77 26.81
N PRO A 21 -24.83 -17.14 26.20
CA PRO A 21 -23.74 -16.19 25.99
C PRO A 21 -24.32 -14.96 25.29
N GLU A 22 -24.06 -13.77 25.85
CA GLU A 22 -24.56 -12.53 25.26
C GLU A 22 -24.25 -12.53 23.76
N PRO A 23 -25.25 -12.27 22.90
CA PRO A 23 -25.04 -12.28 21.47
C PRO A 23 -23.98 -11.23 21.13
N SER A 24 -22.99 -11.63 20.33
CA SER A 24 -21.94 -10.71 19.92
C SER A 24 -22.52 -9.60 19.04
N LEU A 25 -21.88 -8.43 18.99
CA LEU A 25 -22.33 -7.31 18.14
C LEU A 25 -22.45 -7.75 16.68
N PHE A 26 -21.50 -8.58 16.23
CA PHE A 26 -21.45 -9.11 14.87
C PHE A 26 -22.62 -10.06 14.59
N SER A 27 -23.00 -10.92 15.55
CA SER A 27 -24.18 -11.77 15.39
C SER A 27 -25.47 -10.97 15.37
N TRP A 28 -25.56 -9.93 16.19
CA TRP A 28 -26.68 -9.01 16.19
C TRP A 28 -26.80 -8.23 14.87
N LEU A 29 -25.69 -7.72 14.32
CA LEU A 29 -25.69 -7.01 13.04
C LEU A 29 -26.15 -7.91 11.89
N VAL A 30 -25.63 -9.13 11.82
CA VAL A 30 -26.01 -10.12 10.80
C VAL A 30 -27.49 -10.48 10.88
N ALA A 31 -28.06 -10.55 12.09
CA ALA A 31 -29.49 -10.78 12.29
C ALA A 31 -30.38 -9.63 11.76
N HIS A 32 -29.79 -8.46 11.43
CA HIS A 32 -30.49 -7.29 10.91
C HIS A 32 -29.93 -6.87 9.53
N PRO A 33 -30.37 -7.48 8.42
CA PRO A 33 -29.74 -7.33 7.10
C PRO A 33 -29.58 -5.89 6.61
N TRP A 34 -30.58 -5.02 6.86
CA TRP A 34 -30.51 -3.61 6.48
C TRP A 34 -29.43 -2.86 7.25
N ARG A 35 -29.27 -3.14 8.54
CA ARG A 35 -28.20 -2.55 9.38
C ARG A 35 -26.84 -3.09 8.97
N TYR A 36 -26.73 -4.39 8.72
CA TYR A 36 -25.51 -5.01 8.21
C TYR A 36 -25.02 -4.36 6.91
N ARG A 37 -25.91 -4.23 5.91
CA ARG A 37 -25.59 -3.59 4.63
C ARG A 37 -25.28 -2.10 4.81
N GLY A 38 -26.04 -1.41 5.66
CA GLY A 38 -25.80 0.00 6.00
C GLY A 38 -24.43 0.23 6.62
N VAL A 39 -24.00 -0.63 7.56
CA VAL A 39 -22.67 -0.55 8.19
C VAL A 39 -21.57 -0.79 7.17
N ILE A 40 -21.66 -1.84 6.34
CA ILE A 40 -20.65 -2.11 5.30
C ILE A 40 -20.55 -0.92 4.34
N THR A 41 -21.69 -0.43 3.86
CA THR A 41 -21.73 0.69 2.92
C THR A 41 -21.16 1.96 3.56
N GLY A 42 -21.55 2.27 4.80
CA GLY A 42 -21.05 3.42 5.54
C GLY A 42 -19.54 3.37 5.78
N VAL A 43 -19.01 2.20 6.18
CA VAL A 43 -17.55 2.00 6.36
C VAL A 43 -16.81 2.17 5.04
N LEU A 44 -17.31 1.58 3.94
CA LEU A 44 -16.68 1.70 2.63
C LEU A 44 -16.71 3.14 2.11
N LEU A 45 -17.84 3.83 2.22
CA LEU A 45 -17.97 5.23 1.81
C LEU A 45 -17.06 6.13 2.63
N ALA A 46 -17.05 5.96 3.96
CA ALA A 46 -16.14 6.71 4.83
C ALA A 46 -14.68 6.44 4.45
N TYR A 47 -14.31 5.18 4.23
CA TYR A 47 -12.95 4.81 3.83
C TYR A 47 -12.56 5.42 2.48
N CYS A 48 -13.45 5.46 1.48
CA CYS A 48 -13.10 5.95 0.15
C CYS A 48 -13.03 7.49 0.06
N LEU A 49 -13.68 8.20 0.98
CA LEU A 49 -13.87 9.66 0.89
C LEU A 49 -13.10 10.45 1.94
N LEU A 50 -12.74 9.85 3.07
CA LEU A 50 -11.95 10.51 4.11
C LEU A 50 -10.47 10.56 3.71
N GLY A 51 -9.77 11.60 4.13
CA GLY A 51 -8.31 11.66 3.98
C GLY A 51 -7.81 11.93 2.56
N LEU A 52 -8.65 12.33 1.61
CA LEU A 52 -8.19 12.66 0.25
C LEU A 52 -7.48 14.02 0.15
N GLY A 53 -7.74 14.94 1.07
CA GLY A 53 -7.12 16.27 1.11
C GLY A 53 -5.65 16.27 1.56
N GLY A 54 -5.03 17.45 1.62
CA GLY A 54 -3.62 17.66 2.00
C GLY A 54 -2.66 17.65 0.80
N SER A 55 -1.45 18.19 0.99
CA SER A 55 -0.47 18.33 -0.08
C SER A 55 0.13 16.99 -0.51
N ILE A 56 0.50 16.87 -1.78
CA ILE A 56 1.37 15.80 -2.26
C ILE A 56 2.81 16.05 -1.76
N GLY A 57 3.33 15.15 -0.93
CA GLY A 57 4.68 15.26 -0.35
C GLY A 57 5.62 14.10 -0.70
N GLY A 58 5.09 12.95 -1.11
CA GLY A 58 5.90 11.77 -1.45
C GLY A 58 6.49 11.84 -2.86
N TYR A 59 7.72 11.33 -3.03
CA TYR A 59 8.38 11.25 -4.34
C TYR A 59 7.51 10.50 -5.38
N ASP A 60 7.01 9.33 -5.00
CA ASP A 60 6.17 8.51 -5.88
C ASP A 60 4.86 9.22 -6.25
N GLU A 61 4.20 9.85 -5.28
CA GLU A 61 2.97 10.60 -5.53
C GLU A 61 3.23 11.74 -6.52
N ALA A 62 4.25 12.57 -6.25
CA ALA A 62 4.62 13.67 -7.13
C ALA A 62 4.96 13.19 -8.54
N PHE A 63 5.64 12.05 -8.67
CA PHE A 63 5.92 11.46 -9.96
C PHE A 63 4.64 11.09 -10.71
N TYR A 64 3.76 10.29 -10.11
CA TYR A 64 2.57 9.79 -10.81
C TYR A 64 1.59 10.91 -11.16
N THR A 65 1.42 11.90 -10.28
CA THR A 65 0.53 13.04 -10.55
C THR A 65 1.08 13.93 -11.65
N THR A 66 2.36 14.31 -11.58
CA THR A 66 3.03 15.07 -12.64
C THR A 66 2.97 14.33 -13.97
N ALA A 67 3.23 13.02 -13.95
CA ALA A 67 3.19 12.21 -15.16
C ALA A 67 1.80 12.18 -15.78
N ALA A 68 0.75 12.08 -14.96
CA ALA A 68 -0.62 12.15 -15.44
C ALA A 68 -0.96 13.54 -16.03
N GLN A 69 -0.49 14.63 -15.42
CA GLN A 69 -0.68 15.99 -15.95
C GLN A 69 0.02 16.17 -17.30
N GLU A 70 1.28 15.76 -17.42
CA GLU A 70 2.02 15.86 -18.68
C GLU A 70 1.41 14.97 -19.78
N MET A 71 0.99 13.75 -19.44
CA MET A 71 0.28 12.86 -20.35
C MET A 71 -1.02 13.50 -20.86
N LEU A 72 -1.80 14.13 -19.97
CA LEU A 72 -3.05 14.82 -20.32
C LEU A 72 -2.80 16.03 -21.22
N ALA A 73 -1.84 16.89 -20.88
CA ALA A 73 -1.47 18.06 -21.66
C ALA A 73 -0.98 17.69 -23.07
N ARG A 74 -0.25 16.58 -23.20
CA ARG A 74 0.29 16.08 -24.48
C ARG A 74 -0.68 15.20 -25.26
N ARG A 75 -1.81 14.80 -24.65
CA ARG A 75 -2.70 13.73 -25.17
C ARG A 75 -1.94 12.42 -25.44
N SER A 76 -0.92 12.14 -24.62
CA SER A 76 -0.17 10.88 -24.66
C SER A 76 -0.82 9.86 -23.76
N PHE A 77 -1.47 8.85 -24.34
CA PHE A 77 -2.13 7.79 -23.56
C PHE A 77 -1.20 6.60 -23.28
N TRP A 78 -0.15 6.36 -24.05
CA TRP A 78 0.66 5.13 -23.89
C TRP A 78 2.05 5.36 -23.32
N THR A 79 2.61 6.55 -23.56
CA THR A 79 3.95 6.93 -23.11
C THR A 79 3.81 7.91 -21.95
N LEU A 80 4.42 7.59 -20.82
CA LEU A 80 4.48 8.50 -19.68
C LEU A 80 5.50 9.59 -20.01
N TYR A 81 5.23 10.79 -19.52
CA TYR A 81 6.18 11.90 -19.58
C TYR A 81 6.40 12.42 -18.16
N PHE A 82 7.63 12.73 -17.81
CA PHE A 82 7.95 13.38 -16.55
C PHE A 82 9.13 14.30 -16.73
N ALA A 83 8.94 15.56 -16.32
CA ALA A 83 9.87 16.64 -16.53
C ALA A 83 10.19 16.86 -18.03
N GLY A 84 9.20 16.65 -18.88
CA GLY A 84 9.30 16.83 -20.32
C GLY A 84 9.86 15.65 -21.11
N GLU A 85 10.44 14.66 -20.42
CA GLU A 85 11.09 13.48 -21.01
C GLU A 85 10.19 12.24 -20.94
N PRO A 86 10.24 11.34 -21.94
CA PRO A 86 9.50 10.09 -21.87
C PRO A 86 10.06 9.19 -20.75
N ARG A 87 9.17 8.45 -20.08
CA ARG A 87 9.52 7.49 -19.03
C ARG A 87 8.85 6.15 -19.30
N TYR A 88 9.59 5.06 -19.12
CA TYR A 88 9.11 3.72 -19.44
C TYR A 88 9.11 2.76 -18.26
N TYR A 89 9.40 3.26 -17.06
CA TYR A 89 9.55 2.41 -15.88
C TYR A 89 8.22 1.96 -15.26
N LYS A 90 7.08 2.51 -15.68
CA LYS A 90 5.72 2.00 -15.34
C LYS A 90 4.79 1.98 -16.56
N PRO A 91 3.82 1.05 -16.60
CA PRO A 91 2.73 1.12 -17.56
C PRO A 91 1.64 2.11 -17.14
N PRO A 92 0.66 2.42 -18.01
CA PRO A 92 -0.06 3.69 -17.94
C PRO A 92 -1.34 3.66 -17.09
N LEU A 93 -1.77 2.52 -16.53
CA LEU A 93 -3.11 2.41 -15.92
C LEU A 93 -3.34 3.36 -14.75
N THR A 94 -2.36 3.51 -13.87
CA THR A 94 -2.44 4.46 -12.75
C THR A 94 -2.62 5.88 -13.26
N MET A 95 -1.87 6.26 -14.30
CA MET A 95 -1.92 7.59 -14.89
C MET A 95 -3.24 7.80 -15.64
N TRP A 96 -3.78 6.79 -16.32
CA TRP A 96 -5.12 6.86 -16.92
C TRP A 96 -6.21 7.14 -15.90
N ALA A 97 -6.16 6.49 -14.74
CA ALA A 97 -7.14 6.70 -13.70
C ALA A 97 -7.04 8.11 -13.10
N ILE A 98 -5.82 8.62 -12.90
CA ILE A 98 -5.57 10.00 -12.46
C ILE A 98 -6.04 11.01 -13.53
N MET A 99 -5.68 10.80 -14.80
CA MET A 99 -6.11 11.64 -15.93
C MET A 99 -7.63 11.72 -16.04
N ALA A 100 -8.32 10.58 -15.90
CA ALA A 100 -9.78 10.53 -15.89
C ALA A 100 -10.35 11.34 -14.72
N SER A 101 -9.77 11.21 -13.54
CA SER A 101 -10.16 11.99 -12.36
C SER A 101 -9.96 13.49 -12.57
N TYR A 102 -8.78 13.92 -13.05
CA TYR A 102 -8.49 15.33 -13.37
C TYR A 102 -9.42 15.89 -14.44
N THR A 103 -9.77 15.10 -15.45
CA THR A 103 -10.68 15.52 -16.52
C THR A 103 -12.10 15.75 -15.98
N LEU A 104 -12.55 14.94 -15.01
CA LEU A 104 -13.91 15.02 -14.46
C LEU A 104 -14.05 16.04 -13.33
N LEU A 105 -13.01 16.21 -12.51
CA LEU A 105 -13.08 16.92 -11.22
C LEU A 105 -12.14 18.13 -11.14
N GLY A 106 -11.28 18.32 -12.14
CA GLY A 106 -10.21 19.31 -12.12
C GLY A 106 -8.92 18.82 -11.47
N GLU A 107 -7.80 19.43 -11.84
CA GLU A 107 -6.49 19.11 -11.29
C GLU A 107 -6.37 19.55 -9.82
N SER A 108 -6.21 18.58 -8.93
CA SER A 108 -6.03 18.80 -7.49
C SER A 108 -5.52 17.53 -6.80
N ASP A 109 -4.90 17.67 -5.63
CA ASP A 109 -4.29 16.55 -4.91
C ASP A 109 -5.32 15.47 -4.52
N TRP A 110 -6.51 15.90 -4.10
CA TRP A 110 -7.60 14.97 -3.75
C TRP A 110 -8.13 14.24 -4.99
N ALA A 111 -8.22 14.92 -6.14
CA ALA A 111 -8.62 14.27 -7.38
C ALA A 111 -7.57 13.24 -7.82
N ALA A 112 -6.29 13.45 -7.52
CA ALA A 112 -5.24 12.48 -7.83
C ALA A 112 -5.31 11.21 -6.97
N ARG A 113 -5.70 11.34 -5.69
CA ARG A 113 -5.81 10.23 -4.73
C ARG A 113 -7.12 9.46 -4.83
N LEU A 114 -8.20 10.12 -5.28
CA LEU A 114 -9.54 9.53 -5.36
C LEU A 114 -9.57 8.17 -6.08
N PRO A 115 -8.91 7.97 -7.25
CA PRO A 115 -8.94 6.67 -7.92
C PRO A 115 -8.39 5.52 -7.06
N GLY A 116 -7.30 5.77 -6.32
CA GLY A 116 -6.71 4.78 -5.41
C GLY A 116 -7.67 4.41 -4.27
N ALA A 117 -8.32 5.42 -3.68
CA ALA A 117 -9.27 5.23 -2.60
C ALA A 117 -10.54 4.48 -3.07
N LEU A 118 -11.06 4.79 -4.26
CA LEU A 118 -12.17 4.04 -4.87
C LEU A 118 -11.79 2.59 -5.14
N LEU A 119 -10.57 2.34 -5.63
CA LEU A 119 -10.06 0.98 -5.83
C LEU A 119 -9.88 0.23 -4.51
N ALA A 120 -9.65 0.89 -3.39
CA ALA A 120 -9.71 0.26 -2.07
C ALA A 120 -11.11 -0.25 -1.73
N GLY A 121 -12.14 0.51 -2.09
CA GLY A 121 -13.53 0.05 -2.01
C GLY A 121 -13.78 -1.19 -2.87
N VAL A 122 -13.30 -1.19 -4.12
CA VAL A 122 -13.39 -2.36 -5.02
C VAL A 122 -12.63 -3.56 -4.46
N ALA A 123 -11.42 -3.35 -3.94
CA ALA A 123 -10.63 -4.39 -3.29
C ALA A 123 -11.38 -5.01 -2.11
N ALA A 124 -12.00 -4.19 -1.26
CA ALA A 124 -12.80 -4.66 -0.14
C ALA A 124 -14.04 -5.47 -0.59
N LEU A 125 -14.72 -5.05 -1.65
CA LEU A 125 -15.83 -5.81 -2.23
C LEU A 125 -15.37 -7.17 -2.79
N LEU A 126 -14.20 -7.22 -3.43
CA LEU A 126 -13.62 -8.48 -3.91
C LEU A 126 -13.24 -9.41 -2.76
N VAL A 127 -12.67 -8.88 -1.67
CA VAL A 127 -12.36 -9.66 -0.46
C VAL A 127 -13.63 -10.17 0.21
N LEU A 128 -14.68 -9.36 0.29
CA LEU A 128 -16.00 -9.80 0.78
C LEU A 128 -16.59 -10.92 -0.08
N ALA A 129 -16.48 -10.80 -1.41
CA ALA A 129 -16.96 -11.82 -2.33
C ALA A 129 -16.15 -13.13 -2.22
N LEU A 130 -14.84 -13.04 -2.04
CA LEU A 130 -13.96 -14.18 -1.78
C LEU A 130 -14.24 -14.85 -0.44
N ALA A 131 -14.42 -14.06 0.62
CA ALA A 131 -14.78 -14.56 1.94
C ALA A 131 -16.12 -15.31 1.90
N TRP A 132 -17.10 -14.79 1.17
CA TRP A 132 -18.38 -15.47 0.96
C TRP A 132 -18.23 -16.78 0.20
N GLU A 133 -17.47 -16.77 -0.90
CA GLU A 133 -17.21 -17.96 -1.74
C GLU A 133 -16.51 -19.07 -0.96
N LEU A 134 -15.64 -18.72 0.00
CA LEU A 134 -14.87 -19.69 0.78
C LEU A 134 -15.61 -20.22 2.00
N TYR A 135 -16.41 -19.38 2.66
CA TYR A 135 -16.89 -19.67 4.01
C TYR A 135 -18.40 -19.58 4.19
N HIS A 136 -19.12 -18.88 3.30
CA HIS A 136 -20.58 -18.68 3.39
C HIS A 136 -21.09 -18.16 4.76
N ASP A 137 -20.25 -17.40 5.49
CA ASP A 137 -20.61 -16.81 6.79
C ASP A 137 -20.53 -15.27 6.71
N PRO A 138 -21.66 -14.56 6.90
CA PRO A 138 -21.69 -13.09 6.83
C PRO A 138 -20.89 -12.40 7.95
N GLN A 139 -20.63 -13.07 9.07
CA GLN A 139 -19.73 -12.54 10.11
C GLN A 139 -18.27 -12.59 9.66
N ILE A 140 -17.87 -13.65 8.94
CA ILE A 140 -16.55 -13.75 8.33
C ILE A 140 -16.32 -12.61 7.34
N ASN A 141 -17.34 -12.27 6.55
CA ASN A 141 -17.30 -11.12 5.65
C ASN A 141 -17.02 -9.80 6.39
N LEU A 142 -17.75 -9.52 7.47
CA LEU A 142 -17.52 -8.30 8.25
C LEU A 142 -16.12 -8.27 8.86
N LEU A 143 -15.62 -9.40 9.34
CA LEU A 143 -14.24 -9.52 9.85
C LEU A 143 -13.20 -9.26 8.74
N ALA A 144 -13.42 -9.81 7.56
CA ALA A 144 -12.50 -9.67 6.43
C ALA A 144 -12.39 -8.20 5.98
N LEU A 145 -13.53 -7.49 5.97
CA LEU A 145 -13.58 -6.06 5.66
C LEU A 145 -12.69 -5.25 6.62
N LEU A 146 -12.87 -5.44 7.93
CA LEU A 146 -12.13 -4.65 8.93
C LEU A 146 -10.63 -4.96 8.92
N LEU A 147 -10.26 -6.24 8.79
CA LEU A 147 -8.86 -6.67 8.74
C LEU A 147 -8.15 -6.27 7.45
N LEU A 148 -8.89 -6.05 6.36
CA LEU A 148 -8.31 -5.55 5.11
C LEU A 148 -8.07 -4.04 5.17
N LEU A 149 -9.07 -3.27 5.62
CA LEU A 149 -9.07 -1.81 5.49
C LEU A 149 -8.19 -1.10 6.53
N PHE A 150 -8.19 -1.59 7.77
CA PHE A 150 -7.53 -0.93 8.90
C PHE A 150 -6.14 -1.46 9.33
N PRO A 151 -5.36 -2.17 8.50
CA PRO A 151 -3.90 -2.21 8.60
C PRO A 151 -3.25 -0.88 8.22
N LEU A 152 -2.13 -0.54 8.87
CA LEU A 152 -1.32 0.65 8.55
C LEU A 152 -0.93 0.72 7.06
N THR A 153 -0.50 -0.40 6.49
CA THR A 153 -0.08 -0.46 5.08
C THR A 153 -1.24 -0.24 4.11
N THR A 154 -2.41 -0.83 4.35
CA THR A 154 -3.57 -0.60 3.48
C THR A 154 -3.97 0.87 3.50
N VAL A 155 -4.05 1.48 4.69
CA VAL A 155 -4.36 2.90 4.85
C VAL A 155 -3.37 3.77 4.05
N ALA A 156 -2.07 3.53 4.20
CA ALA A 156 -1.05 4.29 3.48
C ALA A 156 -1.12 4.09 1.95
N LEU A 157 -1.18 2.84 1.46
CA LEU A 157 -1.09 2.55 0.02
C LEU A 157 -2.36 2.88 -0.77
N THR A 158 -3.50 3.07 -0.10
CA THR A 158 -4.78 3.38 -0.75
C THR A 158 -5.09 4.87 -0.80
N HIS A 159 -4.49 5.64 0.10
CA HIS A 159 -4.70 7.09 0.21
C HIS A 159 -3.48 7.91 -0.21
N MET A 160 -2.37 7.26 -0.53
CA MET A 160 -1.32 7.81 -1.37
C MET A 160 -1.56 7.42 -2.84
N VAL A 161 -1.10 8.26 -3.77
CA VAL A 161 -1.02 7.90 -5.19
C VAL A 161 0.04 6.81 -5.38
N GLN A 162 -0.38 5.55 -5.32
CA GLN A 162 0.49 4.36 -5.43
C GLN A 162 -0.05 3.36 -6.45
N THR A 163 0.87 2.64 -7.12
CA THR A 163 0.52 1.63 -8.14
C THR A 163 0.02 0.31 -7.54
N ASP A 164 0.32 0.06 -6.26
CA ASP A 164 0.09 -1.22 -5.59
C ASP A 164 -1.38 -1.58 -5.43
N ILE A 165 -2.25 -0.59 -5.16
CA ILE A 165 -3.70 -0.83 -5.06
C ILE A 165 -4.32 -1.23 -6.41
N TYR A 166 -3.81 -0.68 -7.52
CA TYR A 166 -4.25 -1.05 -8.85
C TYR A 166 -3.87 -2.50 -9.16
N LEU A 167 -2.62 -2.89 -8.87
CA LEU A 167 -2.20 -4.29 -8.96
C LEU A 167 -3.06 -5.19 -8.09
N TYR A 168 -3.30 -4.81 -6.83
CA TYR A 168 -4.10 -5.59 -5.88
C TYR A 168 -5.48 -5.93 -6.44
N VAL A 169 -6.21 -4.94 -6.99
CA VAL A 169 -7.56 -5.16 -7.54
C VAL A 169 -7.54 -6.15 -8.70
N GLY A 170 -6.62 -6.02 -9.65
CA GLY A 170 -6.50 -6.95 -10.79
C GLY A 170 -6.20 -8.37 -10.32
N LEU A 171 -5.26 -8.52 -9.38
CA LEU A 171 -4.91 -9.81 -8.80
C LEU A 171 -6.07 -10.44 -8.01
N ALA A 172 -6.73 -9.67 -7.13
CA ALA A 172 -7.86 -10.14 -6.34
C ALA A 172 -9.07 -10.54 -7.21
N ALA A 173 -9.35 -9.77 -8.27
CA ALA A 173 -10.37 -10.13 -9.25
C ALA A 173 -10.04 -11.44 -9.97
N GLY A 174 -8.77 -11.65 -10.31
CA GLY A 174 -8.28 -12.90 -10.88
C GLY A 174 -8.39 -14.10 -9.92
N VAL A 175 -8.04 -13.93 -8.65
CA VAL A 175 -8.19 -14.98 -7.62
C VAL A 175 -9.67 -15.33 -7.43
N TYR A 176 -10.55 -14.33 -7.36
CA TYR A 176 -12.00 -14.52 -7.30
C TYR A 176 -12.54 -15.26 -8.52
N ALA A 177 -12.14 -14.82 -9.71
CA ALA A 177 -12.48 -15.46 -10.96
C ALA A 177 -12.04 -16.93 -11.01
N TRP A 178 -10.85 -17.24 -10.48
CA TRP A 178 -10.36 -18.62 -10.42
C TRP A 178 -11.28 -19.51 -9.57
N PHE A 179 -11.75 -19.05 -8.40
CA PHE A 179 -12.71 -19.82 -7.61
C PHE A 179 -14.04 -20.02 -8.35
N ARG A 180 -14.61 -18.93 -8.87
CA ARG A 180 -15.88 -18.96 -9.61
C ARG A 180 -15.81 -19.80 -10.89
N ALA A 181 -14.64 -19.90 -11.51
CA ALA A 181 -14.43 -20.71 -12.70
C ALA A 181 -14.66 -22.22 -12.49
N ARG A 182 -14.72 -22.70 -11.25
CA ARG A 182 -15.13 -24.08 -10.94
C ARG A 182 -16.58 -24.36 -11.29
N THR A 183 -17.45 -23.36 -11.15
CA THR A 183 -18.88 -23.48 -11.46
C THR A 183 -19.20 -23.05 -12.88
N ASN A 184 -18.46 -22.07 -13.42
CA ASN A 184 -18.68 -21.57 -14.78
C ASN A 184 -17.38 -21.08 -15.41
N TRP A 185 -16.95 -21.70 -16.51
CA TRP A 185 -15.69 -21.36 -17.19
C TRP A 185 -15.63 -19.90 -17.68
N ARG A 186 -16.77 -19.22 -17.88
CA ARG A 186 -16.79 -17.82 -18.33
C ARG A 186 -16.06 -16.87 -17.39
N TRP A 187 -15.91 -17.24 -16.12
CA TRP A 187 -15.10 -16.46 -15.16
C TRP A 187 -13.63 -16.36 -15.55
N TYR A 188 -13.11 -17.23 -16.42
CA TYR A 188 -11.79 -17.05 -17.01
C TYR A 188 -11.65 -15.75 -17.84
N ALA A 189 -12.75 -15.14 -18.30
CA ALA A 189 -12.71 -13.80 -18.88
C ALA A 189 -12.32 -12.74 -17.84
N LEU A 190 -12.90 -12.79 -16.64
CA LEU A 190 -12.51 -11.92 -15.54
C LEU A 190 -11.07 -12.20 -15.08
N PHE A 191 -10.63 -13.46 -15.14
CA PHE A 191 -9.23 -13.81 -14.89
C PHE A 191 -8.28 -13.13 -15.90
N ALA A 192 -8.60 -13.18 -17.19
CA ALA A 192 -7.82 -12.51 -18.24
C ALA A 192 -7.80 -10.99 -18.05
N LEU A 193 -8.95 -10.39 -17.73
CA LEU A 193 -9.05 -8.96 -17.43
C LEU A 193 -8.23 -8.58 -16.18
N GLY A 194 -8.28 -9.39 -15.12
CA GLY A 194 -7.49 -9.19 -13.91
C GLY A 194 -5.99 -9.25 -14.17
N LEU A 195 -5.54 -10.19 -15.01
CA LEU A 195 -4.15 -10.26 -15.47
C LEU A 195 -3.77 -9.01 -16.27
N GLY A 196 -4.52 -8.64 -17.29
CA GLY A 196 -4.23 -7.45 -18.11
C GLY A 196 -4.20 -6.17 -17.29
N TRP A 197 -5.13 -6.02 -16.35
CA TRP A 197 -5.17 -4.91 -15.39
C TRP A 197 -3.91 -4.87 -14.52
N GLY A 198 -3.49 -6.02 -13.97
CA GLY A 198 -2.26 -6.12 -13.17
C GLY A 198 -0.99 -5.85 -13.98
N LEU A 199 -0.96 -6.28 -15.24
CA LEU A 199 0.15 -5.99 -16.15
C LEU A 199 0.21 -4.49 -16.48
N LEU A 200 -0.94 -3.86 -16.77
CA LEU A 200 -1.01 -2.43 -17.08
C LEU A 200 -0.83 -1.51 -15.86
N SER A 201 -0.88 -2.04 -14.63
CA SER A 201 -0.54 -1.27 -13.42
C SER A 201 0.93 -1.38 -13.04
N LYS A 202 1.50 -2.60 -13.04
CA LYS A 202 2.82 -2.86 -12.46
C LYS A 202 3.63 -3.93 -13.21
N SER A 203 3.47 -3.98 -14.53
CA SER A 203 4.25 -4.81 -15.45
C SER A 203 4.31 -6.28 -14.98
N ALA A 204 5.50 -6.86 -14.86
CA ALA A 204 5.73 -8.27 -14.53
C ALA A 204 5.09 -8.71 -13.20
N ALA A 205 4.78 -7.80 -12.27
CA ALA A 205 4.12 -8.17 -11.01
C ALA A 205 2.72 -8.76 -11.24
N GLY A 206 2.04 -8.39 -12.35
CA GLY A 206 0.77 -9.00 -12.75
C GLY A 206 0.87 -10.51 -13.03
N LEU A 207 2.05 -11.01 -13.42
CA LEU A 207 2.29 -12.43 -13.73
C LEU A 207 2.20 -13.33 -12.48
N ALA A 208 2.20 -12.77 -11.28
CA ALA A 208 1.96 -13.53 -10.05
C ALA A 208 0.64 -14.33 -10.12
N LEU A 209 -0.39 -13.77 -10.76
CA LEU A 209 -1.70 -14.41 -10.91
C LEU A 209 -1.66 -15.72 -11.74
N PRO A 210 -1.19 -15.72 -13.00
CA PRO A 210 -1.10 -16.94 -13.79
C PRO A 210 -0.09 -17.93 -13.21
N VAL A 211 1.05 -17.48 -12.66
CA VAL A 211 2.02 -18.39 -12.02
C VAL A 211 1.37 -19.14 -10.86
N TRP A 212 0.65 -18.43 -9.99
CA TRP A 212 -0.09 -19.05 -8.89
C TRP A 212 -1.17 -20.02 -9.37
N ALA A 213 -1.99 -19.62 -10.36
CA ALA A 213 -3.09 -20.43 -10.85
C ALA A 213 -2.61 -21.71 -11.57
N LEU A 214 -1.51 -21.61 -12.33
CA LEU A 214 -0.87 -22.75 -12.99
C LEU A 214 -0.26 -23.70 -11.96
N LEU A 215 0.46 -23.18 -10.97
CA LEU A 215 1.03 -23.98 -9.89
C LEU A 215 -0.07 -24.76 -9.16
N LEU A 216 -1.18 -24.12 -8.82
CA LEU A 216 -2.31 -24.80 -8.19
C LEU A 216 -2.94 -25.86 -9.09
N ALA A 217 -3.15 -25.56 -10.37
CA ALA A 217 -3.69 -26.55 -11.30
C ALA A 217 -2.77 -27.76 -11.44
N LEU A 218 -1.44 -27.56 -11.43
CA LEU A 218 -0.45 -28.63 -11.50
C LEU A 218 -0.41 -29.46 -10.20
N VAL A 219 -0.27 -28.81 -9.05
CA VAL A 219 -0.23 -29.47 -7.72
C VAL A 219 -1.49 -30.30 -7.48
N ARG A 220 -2.64 -29.85 -7.99
CA ARG A 220 -3.93 -30.53 -7.86
C ARG A 220 -4.27 -31.45 -9.04
N GLN A 221 -3.41 -31.55 -10.04
CA GLN A 221 -3.62 -32.36 -11.25
C GLN A 221 -4.93 -32.01 -11.99
N GLU A 222 -5.32 -30.73 -11.96
CA GLU A 222 -6.52 -30.21 -12.61
C GLU A 222 -6.21 -29.80 -14.07
N TRP A 223 -5.82 -30.76 -14.92
CA TRP A 223 -5.31 -30.52 -16.29
C TRP A 223 -6.23 -29.68 -17.17
N ARG A 224 -7.55 -29.90 -17.07
CA ARG A 224 -8.53 -29.09 -17.81
C ARG A 224 -8.45 -27.60 -17.41
N ARG A 225 -8.26 -27.31 -16.12
CA ARG A 225 -8.14 -25.94 -15.62
C ARG A 225 -6.81 -25.34 -15.97
N LEU A 226 -5.74 -26.14 -16.06
CA LEU A 226 -4.46 -25.69 -16.60
C LEU A 226 -4.64 -25.13 -18.02
N GLY A 227 -5.31 -25.87 -18.93
CA GLY A 227 -5.58 -25.39 -20.28
C GLY A 227 -6.35 -24.07 -20.32
N TRP A 228 -7.39 -23.92 -19.50
CA TRP A 228 -8.15 -22.67 -19.40
C TRP A 228 -7.33 -21.51 -18.81
N VAL A 229 -6.49 -21.77 -17.81
CA VAL A 229 -5.58 -20.74 -17.25
C VAL A 229 -4.58 -20.29 -18.30
N VAL A 230 -4.00 -21.20 -19.08
CA VAL A 230 -3.10 -20.85 -20.20
C VAL A 230 -3.83 -19.99 -21.23
N ALA A 231 -5.01 -20.40 -21.68
CA ALA A 231 -5.82 -19.64 -22.64
C ALA A 231 -6.17 -18.24 -22.13
N ALA A 232 -6.66 -18.14 -20.88
CA ALA A 232 -7.00 -16.87 -20.25
C ALA A 232 -5.77 -15.98 -20.04
N SER A 233 -4.62 -16.60 -19.75
CA SER A 233 -3.35 -15.88 -19.61
C SER A 233 -2.90 -15.30 -20.95
N GLY A 234 -3.04 -16.05 -22.04
CA GLY A 234 -2.81 -15.55 -23.40
C GLY A 234 -3.67 -14.32 -23.70
N VAL A 235 -4.97 -14.39 -23.42
CA VAL A 235 -5.89 -13.25 -23.60
C VAL A 235 -5.50 -12.06 -22.71
N GLY A 236 -5.16 -12.29 -21.44
CA GLY A 236 -4.74 -11.22 -20.52
C GLY A 236 -3.43 -10.54 -20.94
N LEU A 237 -2.48 -11.30 -21.50
CA LEU A 237 -1.23 -10.76 -22.06
C LEU A 237 -1.48 -9.89 -23.28
N LEU A 238 -2.50 -10.18 -24.11
CA LEU A 238 -2.85 -9.33 -25.25
C LEU A 238 -3.25 -7.91 -24.81
N LEU A 239 -3.73 -7.72 -23.58
CA LEU A 239 -4.15 -6.40 -23.09
C LEU A 239 -2.97 -5.43 -22.86
N ILE A 240 -1.77 -5.94 -22.57
CA ILE A 240 -0.57 -5.08 -22.45
C ILE A 240 0.12 -4.84 -23.80
N VAL A 241 -0.18 -5.63 -24.84
CA VAL A 241 0.49 -5.54 -26.14
C VAL A 241 0.46 -4.14 -26.76
N PRO A 242 -0.67 -3.39 -26.77
CA PRO A 242 -0.69 -2.05 -27.35
C PRO A 242 0.33 -1.10 -26.68
N TYR A 243 0.43 -1.15 -25.34
CA TYR A 243 1.43 -0.36 -24.60
C TYR A 243 2.86 -0.73 -25.02
N LEU A 244 3.16 -2.03 -25.15
CA LEU A 244 4.48 -2.49 -25.57
C LEU A 244 4.82 -2.02 -26.99
N LEU A 245 3.88 -2.20 -27.93
CA LEU A 245 4.10 -1.86 -29.34
C LEU A 245 4.29 -0.36 -29.54
N VAL A 246 3.46 0.46 -28.90
CA VAL A 246 3.56 1.93 -29.03
C VAL A 246 4.90 2.43 -28.49
N ASN A 247 5.32 1.99 -27.30
CA ASN A 247 6.58 2.49 -26.73
C ASN A 247 7.82 1.91 -27.42
N LEU A 248 7.76 0.67 -27.93
CA LEU A 248 8.82 0.12 -28.79
C LEU A 248 8.95 0.88 -30.12
N ALA A 249 7.84 1.37 -30.67
CA ALA A 249 7.84 2.17 -31.89
C ALA A 249 8.34 3.60 -31.63
N ASN A 250 8.02 4.19 -30.48
CA ASN A 250 8.41 5.55 -30.12
C ASN A 250 9.90 5.66 -29.76
N ASP A 251 10.41 4.76 -28.92
CA ASP A 251 11.80 4.76 -28.46
C ASP A 251 12.21 3.35 -28.05
N ARG A 252 12.59 2.54 -29.04
CA ARG A 252 12.97 1.15 -28.81
C ARG A 252 14.09 1.00 -27.79
N GLN A 253 15.12 1.85 -27.87
CA GLN A 253 16.31 1.72 -27.04
C GLN A 253 16.01 2.14 -25.60
N GLY A 254 15.42 3.33 -25.40
CA GLY A 254 15.05 3.82 -24.08
C GLY A 254 14.00 2.93 -23.41
N PHE A 255 12.99 2.46 -24.16
CA PHE A 255 11.98 1.55 -23.63
C PHE A 255 12.60 0.23 -23.15
N VAL A 256 13.45 -0.42 -23.95
CA VAL A 256 14.10 -1.68 -23.53
C VAL A 256 15.02 -1.44 -22.33
N GLN A 257 15.75 -0.33 -22.31
CA GLN A 257 16.68 -0.02 -21.24
C GLN A 257 15.98 0.26 -19.91
N GLU A 258 14.90 1.06 -19.89
CA GLU A 258 14.16 1.35 -18.67
C GLU A 258 13.17 0.23 -18.30
N ALA A 259 12.28 -0.17 -19.20
CA ALA A 259 11.16 -1.06 -18.87
C ALA A 259 11.58 -2.53 -18.67
N VAL A 260 12.66 -2.97 -19.31
CA VAL A 260 13.14 -4.35 -19.27
C VAL A 260 14.43 -4.46 -18.46
N LEU A 261 15.51 -3.79 -18.90
CA LEU A 261 16.81 -3.95 -18.25
C LEU A 261 16.79 -3.38 -16.83
N HIS A 262 16.32 -2.14 -16.64
CA HIS A 262 16.28 -1.55 -15.31
C HIS A 262 15.21 -2.18 -14.41
N GLU A 263 13.95 -2.15 -14.84
CA GLU A 263 12.81 -2.57 -14.00
C GLU A 263 12.71 -4.08 -13.75
N VAL A 264 13.17 -4.93 -14.69
CA VAL A 264 13.11 -6.39 -14.53
C VAL A 264 14.46 -6.97 -14.15
N VAL A 265 15.53 -6.67 -14.90
CA VAL A 265 16.83 -7.33 -14.70
C VAL A 265 17.59 -6.74 -13.51
N GLN A 266 17.84 -5.43 -13.52
CA GLN A 266 18.63 -4.76 -12.47
C GLN A 266 17.90 -4.75 -11.14
N ARG A 267 16.57 -4.65 -11.11
CA ARG A 267 15.84 -4.78 -9.84
C ARG A 267 15.92 -6.19 -9.24
N VAL A 268 15.96 -7.22 -10.07
CA VAL A 268 16.10 -8.61 -9.58
C VAL A 268 17.54 -8.88 -9.13
N LEU A 269 18.54 -8.43 -9.89
CA LEU A 269 19.95 -8.81 -9.70
C LEU A 269 20.82 -7.77 -9.00
N GLY A 270 20.58 -6.48 -9.21
CA GLY A 270 21.52 -5.40 -8.93
C GLY A 270 21.29 -4.63 -7.62
N GLY A 271 20.18 -4.86 -6.93
CA GLY A 271 19.84 -4.17 -5.67
C GLY A 271 19.57 -2.68 -5.87
N TYR A 272 18.31 -2.29 -5.81
CA TYR A 272 17.89 -0.89 -5.84
C TYR A 272 17.14 -0.55 -4.55
N GLY A 273 17.45 0.61 -3.95
CA GLY A 273 16.90 1.07 -2.67
C GLY A 273 17.70 0.60 -1.44
N PRO A 274 17.24 0.91 -0.22
CA PRO A 274 17.87 0.53 1.05
C PRO A 274 17.64 -0.98 1.33
N ALA A 275 18.09 -1.83 0.41
CA ALA A 275 18.07 -3.27 0.61
C ALA A 275 19.01 -3.62 1.77
N PRO A 276 18.61 -4.52 2.68
CA PRO A 276 19.47 -4.94 3.77
C PRO A 276 20.80 -5.48 3.24
N THR A 277 21.94 -5.17 3.85
CA THR A 277 23.24 -5.67 3.37
C THR A 277 23.57 -7.07 3.87
N THR A 278 22.81 -7.59 4.85
CA THR A 278 23.03 -8.91 5.45
C THR A 278 21.99 -9.93 4.95
N LEU A 279 22.40 -11.19 4.87
CA LEU A 279 21.49 -12.30 4.52
C LEU A 279 20.30 -12.35 5.50
N LEU A 280 20.55 -12.21 6.79
CA LEU A 280 19.50 -12.20 7.80
C LEU A 280 18.53 -11.04 7.59
N GLY A 281 19.05 -9.84 7.29
CA GLY A 281 18.21 -8.69 6.94
C GLY A 281 17.35 -8.95 5.69
N HIS A 282 17.91 -9.56 4.64
CA HIS A 282 17.16 -9.93 3.44
C HIS A 282 16.02 -10.90 3.74
N LEU A 283 16.28 -11.93 4.52
CA LEU A 283 15.30 -12.96 4.89
C LEU A 283 14.20 -12.41 5.81
N LEU A 284 14.55 -11.47 6.69
CA LEU A 284 13.61 -10.89 7.66
C LEU A 284 12.86 -9.66 7.16
N PHE A 285 13.26 -9.06 6.02
CA PHE A 285 12.65 -7.82 5.52
C PHE A 285 11.13 -7.91 5.38
N TYR A 286 10.61 -8.84 4.58
CA TYR A 286 9.16 -8.95 4.36
C TYR A 286 8.38 -9.51 5.56
N PRO A 287 8.90 -10.48 6.34
CA PRO A 287 8.32 -10.79 7.63
C PRO A 287 8.17 -9.55 8.52
N ALA A 288 9.19 -8.69 8.62
CA ALA A 288 9.12 -7.46 9.39
C ALA A 288 8.10 -6.47 8.81
N VAL A 289 8.07 -6.29 7.48
CA VAL A 289 7.07 -5.45 6.81
C VAL A 289 5.65 -5.96 7.05
N LEU A 290 5.40 -7.27 7.03
CA LEU A 290 4.09 -7.82 7.38
C LEU A 290 3.72 -7.53 8.83
N LEU A 291 4.66 -7.72 9.75
CA LEU A 291 4.42 -7.51 11.17
C LEU A 291 4.08 -6.05 11.47
N VAL A 292 4.85 -5.10 10.93
CA VAL A 292 4.63 -3.66 11.14
C VAL A 292 3.42 -3.19 10.33
N GLY A 293 3.36 -3.59 9.06
CA GLY A 293 2.33 -3.13 8.13
C GLY A 293 0.93 -3.60 8.46
N SER A 294 0.81 -4.69 9.23
CA SER A 294 -0.46 -5.20 9.71
C SER A 294 -0.85 -4.69 11.09
N LEU A 295 -0.09 -3.78 11.69
CA LEU A 295 -0.50 -3.13 12.94
C LEU A 295 -1.91 -2.51 12.77
N PRO A 296 -2.79 -2.65 13.79
CA PRO A 296 -2.57 -3.31 15.08
C PRO A 296 -2.90 -4.81 15.11
N TRP A 297 -3.22 -5.42 13.97
CA TRP A 297 -3.62 -6.83 13.83
C TRP A 297 -2.45 -7.82 13.86
N THR A 298 -1.22 -7.35 14.08
CA THR A 298 0.01 -8.16 14.09
C THR A 298 -0.09 -9.47 14.88
N PRO A 299 -0.67 -9.52 16.10
CA PRO A 299 -0.78 -10.77 16.85
C PRO A 299 -1.68 -11.79 16.15
N LEU A 300 -2.69 -11.31 15.42
CA LEU A 300 -3.63 -12.14 14.68
C LEU A 300 -2.98 -12.74 13.43
N LEU A 301 -1.86 -12.19 12.92
CA LEU A 301 -1.12 -12.67 11.74
C LEU A 301 -0.38 -13.99 11.94
N VAL A 302 -0.04 -14.36 13.17
CA VAL A 302 0.66 -15.63 13.44
C VAL A 302 -0.22 -16.81 13.03
N ILE A 303 -1.54 -16.67 13.23
CA ILE A 303 -2.54 -17.68 12.89
C ILE A 303 -2.58 -18.01 11.39
N PRO A 304 -2.83 -17.05 10.47
CA PRO A 304 -2.87 -17.33 9.03
C PRO A 304 -1.52 -17.79 8.49
N LEU A 305 -0.38 -17.34 9.03
CA LEU A 305 0.94 -17.79 8.60
C LEU A 305 1.14 -19.29 8.89
N LEU A 306 0.81 -19.73 10.11
CA LEU A 306 0.88 -21.14 10.47
C LEU A 306 -0.11 -21.99 9.67
N GLN A 307 -1.29 -21.44 9.37
CA GLN A 307 -2.32 -22.14 8.60
C GLN A 307 -1.99 -22.24 7.13
N ALA A 308 -1.48 -21.17 6.53
CA ALA A 308 -1.00 -21.17 5.16
C ALA A 308 0.03 -22.28 4.97
N PHE A 309 1.01 -22.36 5.87
CA PHE A 309 2.03 -23.41 5.81
C PHE A 309 1.44 -24.82 5.91
N ARG A 310 0.50 -25.04 6.84
CA ARG A 310 -0.18 -26.33 6.99
C ARG A 310 -1.11 -26.65 5.81
N SER A 311 -1.74 -25.65 5.21
CA SER A 311 -2.71 -25.83 4.14
C SER A 311 -2.06 -26.18 2.81
N LEU A 312 -0.79 -25.83 2.60
CA LEU A 312 -0.02 -26.21 1.39
C LEU A 312 -0.09 -27.72 1.11
N PHE A 313 -0.11 -28.54 2.16
CA PHE A 313 -0.08 -30.00 2.09
C PHE A 313 -1.46 -30.65 2.25
N ARG A 314 -2.51 -29.87 2.60
CA ARG A 314 -3.86 -30.40 2.81
C ARG A 314 -4.65 -30.40 1.50
N ARG A 315 -4.72 -31.55 0.85
CA ARG A 315 -5.45 -31.69 -0.43
C ARG A 315 -6.96 -31.48 -0.29
N GLU A 316 -7.57 -31.76 0.86
CA GLU A 316 -9.01 -31.63 1.05
C GLU A 316 -9.49 -30.17 1.17
N ALA A 317 -8.62 -29.28 1.66
CA ALA A 317 -8.95 -27.87 1.90
C ALA A 317 -8.57 -26.98 0.70
N VAL A 318 -9.28 -27.13 -0.42
CA VAL A 318 -8.98 -26.45 -1.70
C VAL A 318 -8.78 -24.94 -1.53
N GLY A 319 -9.69 -24.27 -0.81
CA GLY A 319 -9.64 -22.83 -0.59
C GLY A 319 -8.43 -22.39 0.25
N GLU A 320 -8.21 -23.05 1.39
CA GLU A 320 -7.08 -22.75 2.28
C GLU A 320 -5.73 -23.04 1.61
N GLN A 321 -5.63 -24.11 0.83
CA GLN A 321 -4.42 -24.43 0.06
C GLN A 321 -4.15 -23.35 -0.99
N ALA A 322 -5.19 -22.89 -1.70
CA ALA A 322 -5.06 -21.84 -2.70
C ALA A 322 -4.57 -20.52 -2.08
N LEU A 323 -5.13 -20.12 -0.94
CA LEU A 323 -4.67 -18.95 -0.17
C LEU A 323 -3.27 -19.14 0.40
N GLY A 324 -2.92 -20.34 0.84
CA GLY A 324 -1.58 -20.67 1.34
C GLY A 324 -0.51 -20.46 0.26
N TRP A 325 -0.75 -20.98 -0.95
CA TRP A 325 0.16 -20.74 -2.08
C TRP A 325 0.20 -19.27 -2.50
N TRP A 326 -0.92 -18.54 -2.42
CA TRP A 326 -0.95 -17.09 -2.70
C TRP A 326 -0.16 -16.28 -1.66
N LEU A 327 -0.04 -16.76 -0.43
CA LEU A 327 0.79 -16.13 0.61
C LEU A 327 2.27 -16.44 0.38
N VAL A 328 2.61 -17.70 0.17
CA VAL A 328 4.00 -18.16 0.12
C VAL A 328 4.70 -17.77 -1.17
N LEU A 329 4.03 -17.88 -2.33
CA LEU A 329 4.65 -17.63 -3.62
C LEU A 329 5.19 -16.19 -3.74
N PRO A 330 4.42 -15.12 -3.50
CA PRO A 330 4.95 -13.76 -3.58
C PRO A 330 5.96 -13.47 -2.45
N LEU A 331 5.72 -13.98 -1.24
CA LEU A 331 6.63 -13.77 -0.11
C LEU A 331 8.02 -14.33 -0.40
N VAL A 332 8.11 -15.57 -0.88
CA VAL A 332 9.38 -16.20 -1.27
C VAL A 332 9.99 -15.45 -2.45
N THR A 333 9.21 -15.20 -3.51
CA THR A 333 9.71 -14.55 -4.73
C THR A 333 10.31 -13.18 -4.43
N TYR A 334 9.59 -12.32 -3.72
CA TYR A 334 10.11 -10.99 -3.37
C TYR A 334 11.26 -11.06 -2.36
N THR A 335 11.27 -12.05 -1.44
CA THR A 335 12.41 -12.27 -0.54
C THR A 335 13.70 -12.56 -1.33
N LEU A 336 13.61 -13.31 -2.43
CA LEU A 336 14.75 -13.62 -3.31
C LEU A 336 15.19 -12.44 -4.20
N ILE A 337 14.30 -11.50 -4.50
CA ILE A 337 14.61 -10.31 -5.30
C ILE A 337 15.49 -9.32 -4.51
N GLN A 338 16.53 -8.78 -5.14
CA GLN A 338 17.45 -7.84 -4.50
C GLN A 338 16.80 -6.48 -4.20
N GLY A 339 16.09 -5.88 -5.16
CA GLY A 339 15.35 -4.65 -4.95
C GLY A 339 14.14 -4.88 -4.04
N LYS A 340 14.12 -4.25 -2.85
CA LYS A 340 13.04 -4.40 -1.88
C LYS A 340 12.32 -3.10 -1.63
N LEU A 341 11.00 -3.16 -1.71
CA LEU A 341 10.10 -2.08 -1.29
C LEU A 341 9.00 -2.67 -0.41
N PRO A 342 8.62 -2.00 0.70
CA PRO A 342 7.59 -2.50 1.60
C PRO A 342 6.26 -2.84 0.88
N ALA A 343 5.90 -2.05 -0.13
CA ALA A 343 4.64 -2.19 -0.85
C ALA A 343 4.54 -3.49 -1.69
N TYR A 344 5.65 -4.13 -2.07
CA TYR A 344 5.66 -5.29 -2.98
C TYR A 344 4.85 -6.49 -2.47
N ILE A 345 4.78 -6.67 -1.16
CA ILE A 345 4.02 -7.76 -0.55
C ILE A 345 2.57 -7.39 -0.25
N PHE A 346 2.11 -6.19 -0.58
CA PHE A 346 0.74 -5.79 -0.35
C PHE A 346 -0.31 -6.79 -0.89
N PRO A 347 -0.14 -7.44 -2.06
CA PRO A 347 -1.06 -8.48 -2.54
C PRO A 347 -1.25 -9.68 -1.62
N VAL A 348 -0.29 -9.98 -0.73
CA VAL A 348 -0.40 -11.13 0.18
C VAL A 348 -1.38 -10.88 1.33
N THR A 349 -1.74 -9.61 1.57
CA THR A 349 -2.75 -9.24 2.58
C THR A 349 -4.09 -9.94 2.32
N LEU A 350 -4.41 -10.25 1.05
CA LEU A 350 -5.56 -11.05 0.67
C LEU A 350 -5.62 -12.38 1.43
N SER A 351 -4.55 -13.17 1.37
CA SER A 351 -4.46 -14.47 2.04
C SER A 351 -4.38 -14.34 3.54
N VAL A 352 -3.62 -13.34 4.02
CA VAL A 352 -3.49 -13.06 5.45
C VAL A 352 -4.87 -12.82 6.07
N VAL A 353 -5.68 -11.96 5.46
CA VAL A 353 -7.04 -11.66 5.93
C VAL A 353 -7.91 -12.90 5.86
N LEU A 354 -8.01 -13.54 4.69
CA LEU A 354 -8.96 -14.65 4.47
C LEU A 354 -8.63 -15.88 5.32
N LEU A 355 -7.36 -16.18 5.59
CA LEU A 355 -6.98 -17.28 6.49
C LEU A 355 -7.19 -16.92 7.99
N SER A 356 -7.16 -15.63 8.35
CA SER A 356 -7.33 -15.20 9.75
C SER A 356 -8.77 -15.25 10.22
N VAL A 357 -9.71 -14.87 9.35
CA VAL A 357 -11.10 -14.62 9.73
C VAL A 357 -11.84 -15.82 10.33
N PRO A 358 -11.65 -17.09 9.93
CA PRO A 358 -12.33 -18.22 10.58
C PRO A 358 -11.92 -18.40 12.04
N HIS A 359 -10.67 -18.05 12.38
CA HIS A 359 -10.15 -18.16 13.75
C HIS A 359 -10.65 -17.04 14.63
N ILE A 360 -10.65 -15.81 14.11
CA ILE A 360 -11.19 -14.65 14.81
C ILE A 360 -12.71 -14.81 15.01
N ARG A 361 -13.41 -15.39 14.02
CA ARG A 361 -14.84 -15.71 14.07
C ARG A 361 -15.20 -16.63 15.24
N ARG A 362 -14.36 -17.61 15.56
CA ARG A 362 -14.50 -18.53 16.70
C ARG A 362 -14.05 -17.95 18.04
N CYS A 363 -13.72 -16.66 18.07
CA CYS A 363 -13.09 -15.93 19.16
C CYS A 363 -11.61 -16.32 19.35
N PRO A 364 -10.67 -15.37 19.20
CA PRO A 364 -9.28 -15.65 19.52
C PRO A 364 -9.15 -15.95 21.02
N GLY A 365 -8.37 -16.98 21.37
CA GLY A 365 -8.19 -17.36 22.78
C GLY A 365 -7.73 -16.19 23.65
N GLN A 366 -8.00 -16.25 24.96
CA GLN A 366 -7.78 -15.14 25.90
C GLN A 366 -6.39 -14.50 25.80
N ARG A 367 -5.35 -15.33 25.65
CA ARG A 367 -3.95 -14.87 25.50
C ARG A 367 -3.77 -13.98 24.28
N LEU A 368 -4.35 -14.35 23.14
CA LEU A 368 -4.20 -13.59 21.90
C LEU A 368 -4.95 -12.25 21.97
N LEU A 369 -6.14 -12.24 22.56
CA LEU A 369 -6.86 -11.00 22.82
C LEU A 369 -6.08 -10.08 23.77
N ALA A 370 -5.47 -10.64 24.83
CA ALA A 370 -4.65 -9.87 25.77
C ALA A 370 -3.43 -9.25 25.10
N VAL A 371 -2.72 -10.00 24.25
CA VAL A 371 -1.58 -9.49 23.48
C VAL A 371 -2.02 -8.39 22.51
N THR A 372 -3.15 -8.58 21.81
CA THR A 372 -3.69 -7.57 20.88
C THR A 372 -4.11 -6.30 21.62
N ALA A 373 -4.81 -6.43 22.75
CA ALA A 373 -5.19 -5.31 23.60
C ALA A 373 -3.98 -4.56 24.17
N GLY A 374 -2.95 -5.30 24.62
CA GLY A 374 -1.70 -4.73 25.09
C GLY A 374 -0.92 -4.00 23.99
N LEU A 375 -0.89 -4.55 22.77
CA LEU A 375 -0.27 -3.89 21.62
C LEU A 375 -1.00 -2.60 21.25
N VAL A 376 -2.33 -2.63 21.19
CA VAL A 376 -3.16 -1.44 20.96
C VAL A 376 -2.90 -0.38 22.03
N LEU A 377 -2.85 -0.78 23.31
CA LEU A 377 -2.48 0.13 24.40
C LEU A 377 -1.08 0.72 24.21
N GLY A 378 -0.11 -0.11 23.87
CA GLY A 378 1.28 0.30 23.62
C GLY A 378 1.40 1.29 22.48
N LEU A 379 0.70 1.08 21.36
CA LEU A 379 0.62 2.03 20.25
C LEU A 379 0.07 3.38 20.72
N GLY A 380 -0.97 3.38 21.56
CA GLY A 380 -1.51 4.59 22.16
C GLY A 380 -0.51 5.32 23.05
N LEU A 381 0.25 4.59 23.87
CA LEU A 381 1.30 5.16 24.73
C LEU A 381 2.46 5.75 23.91
N VAL A 382 2.89 5.08 22.85
CA VAL A 382 3.96 5.57 21.96
C VAL A 382 3.51 6.83 21.22
N ALA A 383 2.29 6.83 20.68
CA ALA A 383 1.75 8.01 20.01
C ALA A 383 1.63 9.22 20.97
N ALA A 384 1.18 9.00 22.21
CA ALA A 384 1.06 10.06 23.21
C ALA A 384 2.42 10.50 23.80
N GLY A 385 3.34 9.57 24.03
CA GLY A 385 4.58 9.81 24.78
C GLY A 385 5.81 10.14 23.93
N VAL A 386 5.83 9.77 22.64
CA VAL A 386 6.99 9.96 21.76
C VAL A 386 6.63 10.86 20.58
N ILE A 387 5.51 10.60 19.92
CA ILE A 387 5.14 11.33 18.69
C ILE A 387 4.65 12.75 19.01
N ALA A 388 3.77 12.93 20.00
CA ALA A 388 3.28 14.27 20.34
C ALA A 388 4.39 15.25 20.81
N PRO A 389 5.39 14.85 21.63
CA PRO A 389 6.52 15.71 21.94
C PRO A 389 7.46 15.97 20.75
N LEU A 390 7.70 14.98 19.89
CA LEU A 390 8.53 15.15 18.68
C LEU A 390 7.89 16.10 17.67
N VAL A 391 6.58 16.01 17.48
CA VAL A 391 5.82 16.93 16.61
C VAL A 391 5.84 18.35 17.19
N ARG A 392 5.74 18.49 18.51
CA ARG A 392 5.88 19.78 19.20
C ARG A 392 7.30 20.35 19.03
N PHE A 393 8.31 19.49 19.10
CA PHE A 393 9.72 19.86 18.93
C PHE A 393 10.03 20.27 17.47
N ALA A 394 9.44 19.58 16.50
CA ALA A 394 9.55 19.90 15.07
C ALA A 394 8.80 21.17 14.65
N GLN A 395 8.14 21.88 15.58
CA GLN A 395 7.34 23.09 15.32
C GLN A 395 6.20 22.89 14.30
N GLU A 396 5.61 21.70 14.27
CA GLU A 396 4.52 21.35 13.35
C GLU A 396 3.20 21.18 14.11
N PRO A 397 2.61 22.25 14.68
CA PRO A 397 1.46 22.16 15.60
C PRO A 397 0.21 21.53 14.96
N GLN A 398 0.14 21.55 13.63
CA GLN A 398 -0.93 20.95 12.84
C GLN A 398 -1.04 19.42 13.00
N PHE A 399 0.04 18.71 13.33
CA PHE A 399 0.01 17.25 13.54
C PHE A 399 -0.11 16.82 15.01
N LEU A 400 0.01 17.78 15.94
CA LEU A 400 -0.04 17.49 17.38
C LEU A 400 -1.41 16.95 17.77
N TRP A 401 -2.47 17.61 17.30
CA TRP A 401 -3.85 17.21 17.60
C TRP A 401 -4.23 15.87 16.99
N PRO A 402 -3.98 15.58 15.69
CA PRO A 402 -4.13 14.24 15.14
C PRO A 402 -3.40 13.16 15.94
N GLY A 403 -2.11 13.36 16.24
CA GLY A 403 -1.31 12.39 16.99
C GLY A 403 -1.87 12.11 18.39
N LEU A 404 -2.31 13.16 19.10
CA LEU A 404 -2.92 13.04 20.43
C LEU A 404 -4.28 12.34 20.37
N VAL A 405 -5.14 12.68 19.41
CA VAL A 405 -6.46 12.04 19.25
C VAL A 405 -6.30 10.56 18.95
N LEU A 406 -5.37 10.19 18.06
CA LEU A 406 -5.07 8.80 17.74
C LEU A 406 -4.47 8.06 18.93
N GLY A 407 -3.53 8.68 19.64
CA GLY A 407 -2.93 8.14 20.85
C GLY A 407 -3.96 7.85 21.94
N LEU A 408 -4.81 8.84 22.27
CA LEU A 408 -5.90 8.71 23.23
C LEU A 408 -6.92 7.64 22.78
N GLY A 409 -7.25 7.60 21.50
CA GLY A 409 -8.13 6.57 20.93
C GLY A 409 -7.61 5.16 21.19
N TYR A 410 -6.36 4.89 20.83
CA TYR A 410 -5.73 3.59 21.08
C TYR A 410 -5.57 3.27 22.58
N LEU A 411 -5.29 4.27 23.43
CA LEU A 411 -5.22 4.09 24.88
C LEU A 411 -6.57 3.65 25.47
N VAL A 412 -7.64 4.37 25.16
CA VAL A 412 -8.99 4.07 25.65
C VAL A 412 -9.43 2.67 25.20
N LEU A 413 -9.15 2.32 23.95
CA LEU A 413 -9.45 0.99 23.41
C LEU A 413 -8.66 -0.12 24.09
N GLY A 414 -7.36 0.06 24.28
CA GLY A 414 -6.50 -0.92 24.95
C GLY A 414 -6.95 -1.17 26.40
N VAL A 415 -7.21 -0.10 27.17
CA VAL A 415 -7.72 -0.20 28.54
C VAL A 415 -9.10 -0.87 28.57
N GLY A 416 -10.01 -0.45 27.69
CA GLY A 416 -11.34 -1.03 27.57
C GLY A 416 -11.28 -2.53 27.28
N ALA A 417 -10.45 -2.95 26.32
CA ALA A 417 -10.27 -4.34 25.95
C ALA A 417 -9.70 -5.19 27.11
N LEU A 418 -8.69 -4.68 27.84
CA LEU A 418 -8.13 -5.36 29.01
C LEU A 418 -9.15 -5.50 30.15
N ARG A 419 -10.01 -4.49 30.36
CA ARG A 419 -11.12 -4.58 31.32
C ARG A 419 -12.12 -5.67 30.92
N GLN A 420 -12.50 -5.75 29.64
CA GLN A 420 -13.38 -6.80 29.15
C GLN A 420 -12.78 -8.19 29.30
N LEU A 421 -11.47 -8.33 29.07
CA LEU A 421 -10.76 -9.58 29.28
C LEU A 421 -10.74 -10.02 30.73
N ARG A 422 -10.44 -9.10 31.66
CA ARG A 422 -10.47 -9.37 33.11
C ARG A 422 -11.86 -9.76 33.60
N ALA A 423 -12.90 -9.21 32.98
CA ALA A 423 -14.29 -9.58 33.24
C ALA A 423 -14.74 -10.89 32.56
N GLY A 424 -13.85 -11.61 31.85
CA GLY A 424 -14.18 -12.84 31.14
C GLY A 424 -15.05 -12.65 29.88
N ARG A 425 -15.30 -11.40 29.45
CA ARG A 425 -16.17 -11.05 28.31
C ARG A 425 -15.41 -11.07 26.99
N LEU A 426 -15.03 -12.27 26.54
CA LEU A 426 -14.14 -12.45 25.37
C LEU A 426 -14.74 -11.96 24.05
N LEU A 427 -16.03 -12.22 23.81
CA LEU A 427 -16.72 -11.74 22.60
C LEU A 427 -16.83 -10.22 22.56
N ALA A 428 -17.18 -9.60 23.69
CA ALA A 428 -17.22 -8.14 23.81
C ALA A 428 -15.82 -7.52 23.65
N CYS A 429 -14.77 -8.15 24.18
CA CYS A 429 -13.39 -7.73 23.95
C CYS A 429 -13.02 -7.79 22.46
N ARG A 430 -13.28 -8.92 21.79
CA ARG A 430 -13.00 -9.10 20.37
C ARG A 430 -13.72 -8.07 19.52
N ASP A 431 -15.04 -7.97 19.66
CA ASP A 431 -15.87 -7.08 18.84
C ASP A 431 -15.53 -5.62 19.13
N GLY A 432 -15.24 -5.27 20.39
CA GLY A 432 -14.79 -3.94 20.81
C GLY A 432 -13.42 -3.55 20.24
N LEU A 433 -12.44 -4.46 20.22
CA LEU A 433 -11.15 -4.22 19.58
C LEU A 433 -11.30 -4.01 18.07
N LEU A 434 -12.12 -4.85 17.41
CA LEU A 434 -12.34 -4.76 15.97
C LEU A 434 -12.98 -3.44 15.55
N VAL A 435 -14.07 -3.05 16.22
CA VAL A 435 -14.78 -1.79 15.94
C VAL A 435 -13.92 -0.60 16.36
N GLY A 436 -13.28 -0.67 17.52
CA GLY A 436 -12.46 0.40 18.05
C GLY A 436 -11.32 0.77 17.11
N VAL A 437 -10.53 -0.22 16.68
CA VAL A 437 -9.44 0.03 15.73
C VAL A 437 -9.98 0.53 14.40
N ALA A 438 -11.12 0.03 13.92
CA ALA A 438 -11.73 0.56 12.70
C ALA A 438 -12.07 2.06 12.83
N VAL A 439 -12.63 2.47 13.97
CA VAL A 439 -12.90 3.89 14.27
C VAL A 439 -11.60 4.69 14.32
N VAL A 440 -10.58 4.23 15.04
CA VAL A 440 -9.27 4.93 15.10
C VAL A 440 -8.61 4.99 13.73
N GLY A 441 -8.76 3.95 12.91
CA GLY A 441 -8.29 3.91 11.52
C GLY A 441 -9.01 4.92 10.63
N LEU A 442 -10.34 5.05 10.76
CA LEU A 442 -11.11 6.10 10.06
C LEU A 442 -10.71 7.51 10.52
N VAL A 443 -10.44 7.71 11.81
CA VAL A 443 -9.90 8.98 12.30
C VAL A 443 -8.50 9.22 11.73
N THR A 444 -7.66 8.19 11.67
CA THR A 444 -6.30 8.28 11.09
C THR A 444 -6.39 8.74 9.64
N LEU A 445 -7.28 8.11 8.86
CA LEU A 445 -7.57 8.50 7.49
C LEU A 445 -8.04 9.94 7.40
N ALA A 446 -9.05 10.33 8.18
CA ALA A 446 -9.59 11.69 8.18
C ALA A 446 -8.52 12.75 8.50
N THR A 447 -7.57 12.41 9.39
CA THR A 447 -6.46 13.29 9.75
C THR A 447 -5.27 13.23 8.78
N ASN A 448 -5.24 12.22 7.91
CA ASN A 448 -4.18 11.88 6.95
C ASN A 448 -2.75 12.24 7.40
N PRO A 449 -2.21 11.56 8.43
CA PRO A 449 -0.86 11.84 8.93
C PRO A 449 0.25 11.42 7.95
N PHE A 450 -0.08 10.67 6.89
CA PHE A 450 0.89 10.15 5.93
C PHE A 450 1.23 11.13 4.81
N ASN A 451 0.47 12.22 4.68
CA ASN A 451 0.71 13.25 3.67
C ASN A 451 1.92 14.15 3.96
N TYR A 452 2.49 14.07 5.16
CA TYR A 452 3.69 14.83 5.50
C TYR A 452 4.87 13.88 5.52
N ASN A 453 5.82 14.09 4.61
CA ASN A 453 7.14 13.51 4.72
C ASN A 453 8.08 14.53 5.37
N PRO A 454 8.19 14.55 6.72
CA PRO A 454 9.16 15.40 7.38
C PRO A 454 10.59 14.99 7.02
N ASP A 455 10.87 13.79 6.49
CA ASP A 455 12.24 13.43 6.12
C ASP A 455 12.77 14.27 4.96
N PHE A 456 11.92 14.91 4.15
CA PHE A 456 12.43 15.84 3.13
C PHE A 456 12.80 17.21 3.71
N VAL A 457 12.07 17.68 4.73
CA VAL A 457 12.25 19.00 5.35
C VAL A 457 13.21 18.94 6.55
N ALA A 458 13.09 17.95 7.43
CA ALA A 458 13.96 17.74 8.59
C ALA A 458 15.36 17.25 8.19
N PHE A 459 15.50 16.35 7.21
CA PHE A 459 16.83 15.94 6.71
C PHE A 459 17.57 17.11 6.05
N SER A 460 16.84 17.99 5.36
CA SER A 460 17.42 19.22 4.81
C SER A 460 17.92 20.21 5.87
N GLN A 461 17.28 20.24 7.05
CA GLN A 461 17.62 21.15 8.14
C GLN A 461 18.68 20.59 9.11
N LEU A 462 18.75 19.27 9.30
CA LEU A 462 19.70 18.62 10.21
C LEU A 462 21.05 18.27 9.57
N ALA A 463 21.12 18.06 8.26
CA ALA A 463 22.34 17.61 7.58
C ALA A 463 23.24 18.76 7.08
N LEU A 464 22.75 20.00 7.01
CA LEU A 464 23.45 21.12 6.37
C LEU A 464 23.21 22.45 7.11
N PRO A 465 23.91 22.73 8.23
CA PRO A 465 23.75 23.99 8.96
C PRO A 465 24.31 25.21 8.21
N ASP A 466 25.26 25.00 7.28
CA ASP A 466 26.13 26.06 6.74
C ASP A 466 26.10 26.22 5.21
N LEU A 467 25.21 25.52 4.49
CA LEU A 467 25.04 25.76 3.05
C LEU A 467 23.94 26.80 2.79
N PRO A 468 24.13 27.75 1.86
CA PRO A 468 23.12 28.71 1.49
C PRO A 468 21.95 27.98 0.82
N VAL A 469 20.91 27.72 1.60
CA VAL A 469 19.63 27.23 1.12
C VAL A 469 18.94 28.37 0.37
N LEU A 470 18.72 28.20 -0.94
CA LEU A 470 17.82 29.05 -1.71
C LEU A 470 16.37 28.70 -1.34
N ALA A 471 15.84 29.39 -0.34
CA ALA A 471 14.42 29.39 -0.02
C ALA A 471 13.69 30.33 -1.00
N LEU A 472 12.82 29.78 -1.85
CA LEU A 472 11.93 30.60 -2.68
C LEU A 472 10.58 30.72 -1.98
N GLU A 473 10.31 31.91 -1.45
CA GLU A 473 9.06 32.26 -0.79
C GLU A 473 7.97 32.59 -1.83
N SER A 474 6.87 31.83 -1.82
CA SER A 474 5.72 32.06 -2.70
C SER A 474 4.82 33.15 -2.12
N THR A 475 4.91 34.37 -2.64
CA THR A 475 3.97 35.47 -2.34
C THR A 475 2.71 35.38 -3.22
N ARG A 476 1.77 34.51 -2.85
CA ARG A 476 0.36 34.67 -3.25
C ARG A 476 -0.40 35.36 -2.12
N PRO A 477 -1.12 36.47 -2.36
CA PRO A 477 -2.01 37.03 -1.34
C PRO A 477 -3.17 36.04 -1.12
N GLY A 478 -3.23 35.41 0.06
CA GLY A 478 -4.38 34.60 0.50
C GLY A 478 -4.18 33.09 0.66
N THR A 479 -2.98 32.54 0.42
CA THR A 479 -2.65 31.15 0.76
C THR A 479 -1.48 31.12 1.75
N ALA A 480 -1.61 30.37 2.85
CA ALA A 480 -0.57 30.25 3.87
C ALA A 480 0.80 29.97 3.24
N ALA A 481 1.80 30.76 3.65
CA ALA A 481 3.16 30.69 3.14
C ALA A 481 3.76 29.32 3.42
N GLY A 482 3.95 28.52 2.38
CA GLY A 482 4.75 27.30 2.41
C GLY A 482 6.12 27.61 1.82
N THR A 483 7.16 27.55 2.64
CA THR A 483 8.56 27.65 2.21
C THR A 483 8.96 26.33 1.58
N TRP A 484 9.38 26.33 0.31
CA TRP A 484 9.85 25.12 -0.36
C TRP A 484 11.38 25.17 -0.48
N LEU A 485 12.03 24.12 0.05
CA LEU A 485 13.48 23.98 0.11
C LEU A 485 14.00 23.06 -1.01
N LEU A 486 15.05 23.50 -1.71
CA LEU A 486 15.81 22.71 -2.67
C LEU A 486 17.00 22.04 -1.95
N VAL A 487 17.08 20.70 -1.93
CA VAL A 487 18.27 19.98 -1.46
C VAL A 487 18.71 18.91 -2.45
N GLU A 488 20.00 18.92 -2.74
CA GLU A 488 20.75 18.03 -3.60
C GLU A 488 21.35 16.88 -2.77
N HIS A 489 21.09 15.61 -3.11
CA HIS A 489 21.91 14.50 -2.59
C HIS A 489 21.82 13.22 -3.44
N TYR A 490 22.92 12.88 -4.15
CA TYR A 490 23.37 11.51 -4.45
C TYR A 490 24.81 11.55 -5.05
N LEU A 491 25.83 11.90 -4.25
CA LEU A 491 27.26 11.88 -4.67
C LEU A 491 28.12 10.86 -3.89
N HIS A 492 27.58 9.70 -3.52
CA HIS A 492 28.37 8.66 -2.86
C HIS A 492 28.32 7.31 -3.57
N ARG A 493 29.10 7.18 -4.65
CA ARG A 493 29.71 5.90 -5.10
C ARG A 493 31.00 6.07 -5.90
N ILE A 494 31.97 6.85 -5.42
CA ILE A 494 33.35 6.75 -5.94
C ILE A 494 34.33 6.79 -4.75
N PRO A 495 35.19 5.76 -4.57
CA PRO A 495 36.31 5.86 -3.66
C PRO A 495 37.34 6.82 -4.27
N LEU A 496 37.59 7.95 -3.59
CA LEU A 496 38.63 8.89 -3.98
C LEU A 496 40.01 8.22 -3.81
N LEU A 497 40.80 8.19 -4.88
CA LEU A 497 42.23 7.89 -4.83
C LEU A 497 42.97 9.01 -4.09
N PRO A 498 44.14 8.75 -3.47
CA PRO A 498 44.88 9.77 -2.74
C PRO A 498 45.41 10.83 -3.72
N GLY A 499 44.85 12.05 -3.68
CA GLY A 499 45.40 13.18 -4.44
C GLY A 499 44.44 14.29 -4.88
N GLU A 500 43.11 14.13 -4.80
CA GLU A 500 42.20 15.15 -5.34
C GLU A 500 41.50 16.01 -4.28
N VAL A 501 41.53 17.32 -4.55
CA VAL A 501 41.32 18.44 -3.64
C VAL A 501 39.88 18.96 -3.72
N TRP A 502 39.37 19.38 -2.56
CA TRP A 502 38.16 20.15 -2.29
C TRP A 502 37.68 21.11 -3.40
N VAL A 503 36.41 20.99 -3.81
CA VAL A 503 35.68 22.06 -4.52
C VAL A 503 34.92 22.90 -3.49
N GLY A 504 35.66 23.81 -2.85
CA GLY A 504 35.11 24.92 -2.08
C GLY A 504 35.99 26.13 -2.31
N SER A 505 35.68 26.97 -3.31
CA SER A 505 36.16 28.37 -3.42
C SER A 505 35.84 29.13 -4.72
N TYR A 506 35.18 28.57 -5.75
CA TYR A 506 35.02 29.28 -7.04
C TYR A 506 33.78 30.20 -7.19
N LEU A 507 33.07 30.54 -6.11
CA LEU A 507 31.94 31.49 -6.16
C LEU A 507 32.31 32.94 -5.79
N ALA A 508 33.58 33.24 -5.51
CA ALA A 508 33.99 34.56 -5.00
C ALA A 508 34.30 35.63 -6.08
N ARG A 509 34.10 35.38 -7.39
CA ARG A 509 34.51 36.33 -8.46
C ARG A 509 33.56 36.46 -9.64
N LEU A 510 32.25 36.45 -9.43
CA LEU A 510 31.31 36.99 -10.42
C LEU A 510 30.69 38.28 -9.86
N PRO A 511 30.85 39.44 -10.54
CA PRO A 511 30.20 40.67 -10.12
C PRO A 511 28.68 40.53 -10.27
N GLU A 512 27.98 40.76 -9.16
CA GLU A 512 26.53 40.97 -9.00
C GLU A 512 25.64 40.45 -10.14
N LEU A 513 25.30 39.17 -10.09
CA LEU A 513 24.16 38.66 -10.84
C LEU A 513 22.87 39.19 -10.21
N PRO A 514 21.87 39.62 -11.01
CA PRO A 514 20.55 39.97 -10.49
C PRO A 514 19.93 38.80 -9.69
N PRO A 515 19.07 39.05 -8.69
CA PRO A 515 18.53 38.03 -7.76
C PRO A 515 17.65 36.93 -8.40
N HIS A 516 17.61 36.86 -9.73
CA HIS A 516 16.81 35.94 -10.53
C HIS A 516 17.66 35.12 -11.53
N VAL A 517 19.00 35.13 -11.42
CA VAL A 517 19.89 34.34 -12.28
C VAL A 517 20.62 33.26 -11.45
N LEU A 518 20.44 31.99 -11.85
CA LEU A 518 21.07 30.84 -11.22
C LEU A 518 22.24 30.35 -12.10
N ALA A 519 23.45 30.24 -11.54
CA ALA A 519 24.61 29.67 -12.21
C ALA A 519 24.87 28.25 -11.69
N VAL A 520 25.00 27.28 -12.58
CA VAL A 520 25.22 25.86 -12.25
C VAL A 520 26.29 25.31 -13.20
N ASP A 521 27.22 24.48 -12.71
CA ASP A 521 28.26 23.91 -13.56
C ASP A 521 27.70 22.87 -14.55
N ARG A 522 28.40 22.64 -15.67
CA ARG A 522 27.97 21.82 -16.81
C ARG A 522 27.59 20.38 -16.45
N PHE A 523 28.27 19.77 -15.48
CA PHE A 523 28.03 18.40 -15.03
C PHE A 523 26.76 18.32 -14.17
N THR A 524 26.65 19.24 -13.22
CA THR A 524 25.49 19.39 -12.34
C THR A 524 24.23 19.79 -13.12
N LEU A 525 24.36 20.54 -14.21
CA LEU A 525 23.26 20.97 -15.07
C LEU A 525 22.57 19.79 -15.81
N GLN A 526 23.31 18.75 -16.18
CA GLN A 526 22.73 17.60 -16.90
C GLN A 526 21.84 16.75 -15.97
N GLU A 527 22.23 16.57 -14.70
CA GLU A 527 21.47 15.81 -13.72
C GLU A 527 20.33 16.62 -13.05
N ILE A 528 20.52 17.93 -12.88
CA ILE A 528 19.51 18.85 -12.30
C ILE A 528 18.45 19.29 -13.31
N SER A 529 18.76 19.31 -14.61
CA SER A 529 17.91 19.92 -15.65
C SER A 529 16.43 19.52 -15.63
N PRO A 530 16.00 18.27 -15.34
CA PRO A 530 14.58 17.93 -15.39
C PRO A 530 13.82 18.47 -14.17
N ARG A 531 14.41 18.39 -12.97
CA ARG A 531 13.77 18.80 -11.71
C ARG A 531 13.70 20.32 -11.55
N LEU A 532 14.76 21.04 -11.92
CA LEU A 532 14.79 22.50 -11.86
C LEU A 532 13.84 23.11 -12.90
N ARG A 533 13.75 22.52 -14.10
CA ARG A 533 12.81 22.95 -15.16
C ARG A 533 11.35 22.78 -14.73
N TYR A 534 11.03 21.70 -14.02
CA TYR A 534 9.71 21.47 -13.43
C TYR A 534 9.33 22.54 -12.38
N GLN A 535 10.25 22.83 -11.45
CA GLN A 535 10.01 23.84 -10.40
C GLN A 535 9.90 25.27 -10.95
N LEU A 536 10.61 25.59 -12.03
CA LEU A 536 10.54 26.89 -12.69
C LEU A 536 9.27 27.06 -13.56
N LEU A 537 8.77 25.97 -14.18
CA LEU A 537 7.53 25.96 -14.96
C LEU A 537 6.26 26.04 -14.07
N ALA A 538 6.28 25.39 -12.89
CA ALA A 538 5.20 25.46 -11.91
C ALA A 538 4.92 26.89 -11.39
N GLN A 539 5.86 27.82 -11.57
CA GLN A 539 5.74 29.23 -11.16
C GLN A 539 5.09 30.14 -12.22
N GLY A 540 4.75 29.63 -13.41
CA GLY A 540 4.03 30.38 -14.45
C GLY A 540 4.80 31.56 -15.07
N ARG A 541 6.13 31.63 -14.91
CA ARG A 541 6.99 32.70 -15.47
C ARG A 541 7.78 32.22 -16.69
N LYS A 542 8.15 33.16 -17.59
CA LYS A 542 9.04 32.90 -18.73
C LYS A 542 10.50 32.97 -18.26
N TRP A 543 11.21 31.84 -18.31
CA TRP A 543 12.62 31.75 -17.95
C TRP A 543 13.47 31.46 -19.19
N ARG A 544 14.70 32.01 -19.24
CA ARG A 544 15.66 31.77 -20.34
C ARG A 544 16.93 31.19 -19.74
N LEU A 545 17.30 29.98 -20.16
CA LEU A 545 18.56 29.35 -19.75
C LEU A 545 19.70 30.04 -20.50
N LEU A 546 20.66 30.61 -19.77
CA LEU A 546 21.87 31.21 -20.35
C LEU A 546 23.03 30.23 -20.15
N GLN A 547 23.50 29.63 -21.23
CA GLN A 547 24.69 28.78 -21.24
C GLN A 547 25.91 29.70 -21.30
N VAL A 548 26.72 29.72 -20.23
CA VAL A 548 28.00 30.44 -20.23
C VAL A 548 29.09 29.43 -20.54
N GLU A 549 29.64 29.48 -21.75
CA GLU A 549 30.82 28.71 -22.11
C GLU A 549 32.07 29.42 -21.55
N GLY A 550 32.62 28.88 -20.47
CA GLY A 550 33.97 29.25 -19.99
C GLY A 550 35.05 28.44 -20.72
N PRO A 551 36.25 28.99 -20.95
CA PRO A 551 37.31 28.30 -21.67
C PRO A 551 37.80 27.08 -20.87
N ALA A 552 38.02 25.99 -21.59
CA ALA A 552 38.54 24.73 -21.05
C ALA A 552 40.02 24.89 -20.64
N SER A 553 40.29 24.81 -19.34
CA SER A 553 41.59 24.41 -18.78
C SER A 553 41.41 23.94 -17.36
#